data_AF-A0A8H8JVP3-F1
#
_entry.id   AF-A0A8H8JVP3-F1
#
_cell.length_a   1.000
_cell.length_b   1.000
_cell.length_c   1.000
_cell.angle_alpha   90.00
_cell.angle_beta   90.00
_cell.angle_gamma   90.00
#
_symmetry.space_group_name_H-M   'P 1'
#
loop_
_entity.id
_entity.type
_entity.pdbx_description
1 polymer ?
#
loop_
_entity_poly.entity_id
_entity_poly.type
_entity_poly.pdbx_seq_one_letter_code
_entity_poly.pdbx_strand_id
1 'polypeptide(L)'
;MKMVEKIGQKPLTGSRVTRIQEVKEQPGLMRVEWEDKVHRRQHNHYSHVICTPPLGCVGGMNLQDANLLSAQKVAIRSLQYDASTKIGLKFASQWWQDPRVVSTALINGGQSKTDLPIRVCVYPSDGRSVPQEKAPGVLIASYTWAQDALRFGFATQSQHDSTWLEDVLNDVATIHGLTRDQLPPL
;
A
#
# COMPACT_ATOMS: atom_id res chain seq x y z
N MET A 1 7.39 -12.14 16.54
CA MET A 1 8.09 -11.11 17.35
C MET A 1 8.27 -9.86 16.49
N LYS A 2 7.84 -8.68 16.94
CA LYS A 2 7.81 -7.47 16.11
C LYS A 2 9.18 -6.76 16.11
N MET A 3 9.65 -6.27 14.96
CA MET A 3 10.98 -5.63 14.85
C MET A 3 11.14 -4.41 15.78
N VAL A 4 10.08 -3.61 15.94
CA VAL A 4 10.09 -2.38 16.77
C VAL A 4 10.34 -2.66 18.26
N GLU A 5 10.03 -3.87 18.73
CA GLU A 5 10.23 -4.27 20.12
C GLU A 5 11.72 -4.55 20.39
N LYS A 6 12.47 -4.98 19.37
CA LYS A 6 13.90 -5.36 19.50
C LYS A 6 14.87 -4.18 19.45
N ILE A 7 14.49 -3.05 18.86
CA ILE A 7 15.39 -1.92 18.67
C ILE A 7 15.50 -1.08 19.95
N GLY A 8 16.74 -0.78 20.34
CA GLY A 8 17.06 0.03 21.54
C GLY A 8 16.69 1.50 21.35
N GLN A 9 16.99 2.07 20.18
CA GLN A 9 16.53 3.40 19.81
C GLN A 9 15.21 3.30 19.04
N LYS A 10 14.15 3.91 19.57
CA LYS A 10 12.84 3.90 18.93
C LYS A 10 12.80 4.86 17.72
N PRO A 11 12.00 4.54 16.68
CA PRO A 11 11.90 5.41 15.51
C PRO A 11 11.29 6.75 15.88
N LEU A 12 11.88 7.83 15.38
CA LEU A 12 11.29 9.16 15.47
C LEU A 12 10.25 9.31 14.36
N THR A 13 8.96 9.31 14.71
CA THR A 13 7.86 9.42 13.75
C THR A 13 7.42 10.87 13.53
N GLY A 14 6.79 11.14 12.38
CA GLY A 14 6.38 12.51 12.02
C GLY A 14 7.57 13.46 11.84
N SER A 15 8.71 12.93 11.44
CA SER A 15 9.95 13.64 11.16
C SER A 15 10.39 13.35 9.74
N ARG A 16 10.08 14.24 8.81
CA ARG A 16 10.33 14.07 7.38
C ARG A 16 11.67 14.70 7.01
N VAL A 17 12.64 13.90 6.61
CA VAL A 17 13.93 14.40 6.11
C VAL A 17 13.72 15.27 4.87
N THR A 18 14.35 16.43 4.85
CA THR A 18 14.27 17.43 3.77
C THR A 18 15.61 17.70 3.10
N ARG A 19 16.73 17.39 3.78
CA ARG A 19 18.08 17.58 3.24
C ARG A 19 19.05 16.54 3.79
N ILE A 20 19.97 16.11 2.92
CA ILE A 20 21.18 15.38 3.28
C ILE A 20 22.34 16.09 2.62
N GLN A 21 23.40 16.40 3.37
CA GLN A 21 24.60 17.04 2.85
C GLN A 21 25.85 16.55 3.58
N GLU A 22 26.98 16.55 2.89
CA GLU A 22 28.30 16.46 3.51
C GLU A 22 28.70 17.84 4.05
N VAL A 23 29.29 17.88 5.24
CA VAL A 23 29.75 19.12 5.87
C VAL A 23 31.06 19.56 5.20
N LYS A 24 31.09 20.76 4.62
CA LYS A 24 32.23 21.27 3.83
C LYS A 24 33.52 21.36 4.67
N GLU A 25 33.40 21.75 5.93
CA GLU A 25 34.51 21.93 6.84
C GLU A 25 35.06 20.61 7.40
N GLN A 26 34.28 19.51 7.30
CA GLN A 26 34.63 18.20 7.86
C GLN A 26 34.21 17.07 6.90
N PRO A 27 35.07 16.73 5.92
CA PRO A 27 34.81 15.62 5.00
C PRO A 27 34.49 14.32 5.73
N GLY A 28 33.48 13.59 5.24
CA GLY A 28 32.96 12.38 5.88
C GLY A 28 31.93 12.61 7.00
N LEU A 29 31.73 13.85 7.47
CA LEU A 29 30.63 14.17 8.38
C LEU A 29 29.39 14.58 7.58
N MET A 30 28.26 13.92 7.83
CA MET A 30 26.99 14.18 7.17
C MET A 30 26.09 15.02 8.05
N ARG A 31 25.41 16.02 7.50
CA ARG A 31 24.31 16.75 8.14
C ARG A 31 23.00 16.33 7.50
N VAL A 32 22.03 15.96 8.34
CA VAL A 32 20.66 15.63 7.93
C VAL A 32 19.72 16.64 8.55
N GLU A 33 18.83 17.21 7.73
CA GLU A 33 17.76 18.11 8.17
C GLU A 33 16.41 17.45 7.99
N TRP A 34 15.49 17.67 8.93
CA TRP A 34 14.12 17.19 8.85
C TRP A 34 13.12 18.19 9.41
N GLU A 35 11.86 18.04 9.04
CA GLU A 35 10.74 18.81 9.56
C GLU A 35 9.87 17.92 10.46
N ASP A 36 9.50 18.42 11.62
CA ASP A 36 8.54 17.76 12.52
C ASP A 36 7.07 18.00 12.09
N LYS A 37 6.12 17.43 12.85
CA LYS A 37 4.67 17.56 12.57
C LYS A 37 4.13 18.99 12.60
N VAL A 38 4.87 19.94 13.20
CA VAL A 38 4.50 21.37 13.25
C VAL A 38 5.41 22.21 12.36
N HIS A 39 6.06 21.58 11.38
CA HIS A 39 6.95 22.21 10.38
C HIS A 39 8.17 22.91 10.97
N ARG A 40 8.61 22.54 12.18
CA ARG A 40 9.88 23.04 12.73
C ARG A 40 11.02 22.26 12.10
N ARG A 41 12.01 22.99 11.61
CA ARG A 41 13.25 22.42 11.08
C ARG A 41 14.17 22.00 12.22
N GLN A 42 14.64 20.77 12.11
CA GLN A 42 15.61 20.15 13.00
C GLN A 42 16.78 19.66 12.15
N HIS A 43 17.94 19.51 12.77
CA HIS A 43 19.08 18.90 12.10
C HIS A 43 19.99 18.18 13.10
N ASN A 44 20.80 17.26 12.58
CA ASN A 44 21.87 16.62 13.35
C ASN A 44 22.99 16.15 12.43
N HIS A 45 24.13 15.81 13.02
CA HIS A 45 25.31 15.33 12.35
C HIS A 45 25.50 13.83 12.58
N TYR A 46 25.95 13.13 11.55
CA TYR A 46 26.14 11.68 11.53
C TYR A 46 27.41 11.35 10.76
N SER A 47 28.15 10.33 11.21
CA SER A 47 29.28 9.82 10.42
C SER A 47 28.82 9.08 9.17
N HIS A 48 27.60 8.52 9.18
CA HIS A 48 27.02 7.77 8.07
C HIS A 48 25.51 7.97 8.04
N VAL A 49 24.93 7.97 6.83
CA VAL A 49 23.48 8.07 6.62
C VAL A 49 23.02 6.90 5.77
N ILE A 50 22.13 6.06 6.32
CA ILE A 50 21.47 4.98 5.58
C ILE A 50 20.13 5.51 5.08
N CYS A 51 20.01 5.69 3.76
CA CYS A 51 18.81 6.19 3.11
C CYS A 51 17.94 5.03 2.61
N THR A 52 16.79 4.80 3.25
CA THR A 52 15.83 3.73 2.93
C THR A 52 14.47 4.15 2.34
N PRO A 53 14.09 5.44 2.21
CA PRO A 53 12.85 5.80 1.52
C PRO A 53 12.84 5.41 0.03
N PRO A 54 11.65 5.25 -0.58
CA PRO A 54 11.53 5.16 -2.04
C PRO A 54 12.20 6.35 -2.75
N LEU A 55 12.73 6.12 -3.96
CA LEU A 55 13.52 7.13 -4.66
C LEU A 55 12.72 8.39 -5.00
N GLY A 56 11.40 8.30 -5.19
CA GLY A 56 10.53 9.47 -5.33
C GLY A 56 10.55 10.40 -4.11
N CYS A 57 10.66 9.84 -2.89
CA CYS A 57 10.82 10.63 -1.66
C CYS A 57 12.23 11.23 -1.57
N VAL A 58 13.25 10.47 -1.95
CA VAL A 58 14.66 10.91 -1.98
C VAL A 58 14.85 12.06 -2.98
N GLY A 59 14.23 11.96 -4.15
CA GLY A 59 14.23 13.02 -5.18
C GLY A 59 13.56 14.32 -4.75
N GLY A 60 12.70 14.29 -3.71
CA GLY A 60 12.12 15.47 -3.10
C GLY A 60 12.99 16.14 -2.02
N MET A 61 14.15 15.56 -1.66
CA MET A 61 15.09 16.13 -0.70
C MET A 61 16.10 17.05 -1.40
N ASN A 62 16.67 18.01 -0.66
CA ASN A 62 17.86 18.72 -1.14
C ASN A 62 19.09 17.82 -0.98
N LEU A 63 19.68 17.41 -2.11
CA LEU A 63 20.86 16.55 -2.22
C LEU A 63 22.00 17.21 -3.00
N GLN A 64 22.00 18.54 -3.09
CA GLN A 64 23.00 19.29 -3.88
C GLN A 64 24.42 18.98 -3.39
N ASP A 65 24.61 19.04 -2.07
CA ASP A 65 25.87 18.84 -1.37
C ASP A 65 26.00 17.42 -0.77
N ALA A 66 25.22 16.45 -1.25
CA ALA A 66 25.26 15.06 -0.76
C ALA A 66 26.38 14.20 -1.39
N ASN A 67 27.29 14.83 -2.15
CA ASN A 67 28.39 14.16 -2.86
C ASN A 67 27.94 13.01 -3.80
N LEU A 68 26.76 13.16 -4.40
CA LEU A 68 26.23 12.20 -5.37
C LEU A 68 26.73 12.50 -6.79
N LEU A 69 27.16 11.46 -7.49
CA LEU A 69 27.49 11.52 -8.91
C LEU A 69 26.26 11.89 -9.74
N SER A 70 26.48 12.55 -10.88
CA SER A 70 25.39 12.91 -11.81
C SER A 70 24.55 11.68 -12.21
N ALA A 71 25.20 10.54 -12.50
CA ALA A 71 24.52 9.29 -12.82
C ALA A 71 23.62 8.79 -11.66
N GLN A 72 24.03 8.96 -10.40
CA GLN A 72 23.21 8.59 -9.24
C GLN A 72 22.00 9.51 -9.12
N LYS A 73 22.16 10.82 -9.35
CA LYS A 73 21.04 11.78 -9.38
C LYS A 73 20.04 11.46 -10.50
N VAL A 74 20.53 11.03 -11.66
CA VAL A 74 19.68 10.55 -12.76
C VAL A 74 18.92 9.29 -12.34
N ALA A 75 19.61 8.30 -11.76
CA ALA A 75 18.98 7.06 -11.30
C ALA A 75 17.86 7.31 -10.28
N ILE A 76 18.07 8.21 -9.31
CA ILE A 76 17.04 8.61 -8.33
C ILE A 76 15.76 9.12 -9.03
N ARG A 77 15.91 9.87 -10.13
CA ARG A 77 14.79 10.47 -10.86
C ARG A 77 14.15 9.52 -11.89
N SER A 78 14.93 8.63 -12.51
CA SER A 78 14.50 7.90 -13.71
C SER A 78 14.09 6.45 -13.46
N LEU A 79 14.45 5.86 -12.31
CA LEU A 79 14.02 4.51 -11.99
C LEU A 79 12.50 4.46 -11.83
N GLN A 80 11.87 3.58 -12.62
CA GLN A 80 10.42 3.50 -12.69
C GLN A 80 9.85 2.77 -11.47
N TYR A 81 8.84 3.39 -10.85
CA TYR A 81 7.97 2.77 -9.87
C TYR A 81 6.64 2.45 -10.52
N ASP A 82 6.06 1.31 -10.14
CA ASP A 82 4.72 0.96 -10.56
C ASP A 82 3.69 1.34 -9.50
N ALA A 83 2.48 1.69 -9.95
CA ALA A 83 1.35 1.93 -9.08
C ALA A 83 0.73 0.60 -8.63
N SER A 84 0.13 0.59 -7.43
CA SER A 84 -0.68 -0.54 -6.99
C SER A 84 -1.78 -0.09 -6.04
N THR A 85 -2.98 -0.63 -6.23
CA THR A 85 -4.16 -0.29 -5.42
C THR A 85 -4.79 -1.57 -4.89
N LYS A 86 -5.21 -1.54 -3.61
CA LYS A 86 -5.93 -2.63 -2.95
C LYS A 86 -7.23 -2.12 -2.37
N ILE A 87 -8.33 -2.80 -2.68
CA ILE A 87 -9.65 -2.55 -2.11
C ILE A 87 -10.00 -3.72 -1.21
N GLY A 88 -10.03 -3.48 0.11
CA GLY A 88 -10.46 -4.46 1.10
C GLY A 88 -11.93 -4.25 1.43
N LEU A 89 -12.73 -5.30 1.30
CA LEU A 89 -14.15 -5.29 1.68
C LEU A 89 -14.37 -6.25 2.84
N LYS A 90 -15.03 -5.76 3.89
CA LYS A 90 -15.56 -6.59 4.97
C LYS A 90 -16.97 -6.98 4.58
N PHE A 91 -17.36 -8.23 4.82
CA PHE A 91 -18.70 -8.75 4.68
C PHE A 91 -19.16 -9.32 6.01
N ALA A 92 -20.48 -9.38 6.22
CA ALA A 92 -21.10 -10.00 7.39
C ALA A 92 -20.84 -11.52 7.49
N SER A 93 -20.54 -12.18 6.37
CA SER A 93 -20.15 -13.59 6.33
C SER A 93 -19.02 -13.85 5.32
N GLN A 94 -18.27 -14.93 5.53
CA GLN A 94 -17.29 -15.46 4.58
C GLN A 94 -17.97 -16.28 3.47
N TRP A 95 -18.86 -15.63 2.71
CA TRP A 95 -19.73 -16.27 1.72
C TRP A 95 -18.99 -17.05 0.62
N TRP A 96 -17.74 -16.68 0.30
CA TRP A 96 -16.88 -17.42 -0.64
C TRP A 96 -16.47 -18.81 -0.12
N GLN A 97 -16.75 -19.11 1.16
CA GLN A 97 -16.56 -20.41 1.80
C GLN A 97 -17.89 -21.12 2.07
N ASP A 98 -19.01 -20.62 1.53
CA ASP A 98 -20.30 -21.27 1.66
C ASP A 98 -20.68 -21.95 0.34
N PRO A 99 -20.72 -23.29 0.27
CA PRO A 99 -21.10 -24.02 -0.94
C PRO A 99 -22.55 -23.80 -1.37
N ARG A 100 -23.39 -23.16 -0.53
CA ARG A 100 -24.75 -22.75 -0.88
C ARG A 100 -24.78 -21.41 -1.63
N VAL A 101 -23.72 -20.61 -1.49
CA VAL A 101 -23.64 -19.27 -2.09
C VAL A 101 -22.83 -19.34 -3.37
N VAL A 102 -21.57 -19.76 -3.30
CA VAL A 102 -20.73 -19.90 -4.50
C VAL A 102 -21.07 -21.20 -5.22
N SER A 103 -21.43 -21.10 -6.51
CA SER A 103 -21.68 -22.24 -7.39
C SER A 103 -20.39 -22.98 -7.81
N THR A 104 -19.23 -22.35 -7.56
CA THR A 104 -17.90 -22.95 -7.73
C THR A 104 -17.53 -23.83 -6.53
N ALA A 105 -16.44 -24.59 -6.66
CA ALA A 105 -15.83 -25.25 -5.51
C ALA A 105 -15.50 -24.24 -4.38
N LEU A 106 -15.48 -24.75 -3.15
CA LEU A 106 -15.14 -23.99 -1.94
C LEU A 106 -13.83 -23.20 -2.11
N ILE A 107 -13.86 -21.89 -1.85
CA ILE A 107 -12.68 -21.03 -1.98
C ILE A 107 -11.98 -20.88 -0.63
N ASN A 108 -10.87 -21.60 -0.43
CA ASN A 108 -10.07 -21.57 0.79
C ASN A 108 -8.70 -20.91 0.54
N GLY A 109 -8.71 -19.58 0.46
CA GLY A 109 -7.53 -18.78 0.10
C GLY A 109 -7.29 -18.71 -1.42
N GLY A 110 -6.11 -18.24 -1.80
CA GLY A 110 -5.75 -18.05 -3.21
C GLY A 110 -6.35 -16.79 -3.82
N GLN A 111 -6.52 -16.79 -5.15
CA GLN A 111 -6.99 -15.62 -5.89
C GLN A 111 -7.75 -16.00 -7.16
N SER A 112 -8.75 -15.20 -7.50
CA SER A 112 -9.41 -15.22 -8.81
C SER A 112 -8.86 -14.08 -9.65
N LYS A 113 -8.62 -14.35 -10.94
CA LYS A 113 -8.17 -13.34 -11.92
C LYS A 113 -9.27 -13.13 -12.95
N THR A 114 -9.45 -11.89 -13.36
CA THR A 114 -10.46 -11.46 -14.33
C THR A 114 -9.93 -10.30 -15.18
N ASP A 115 -10.57 -10.07 -16.32
CA ASP A 115 -10.42 -8.89 -17.17
C ASP A 115 -11.34 -7.74 -16.75
N LEU A 116 -12.30 -7.98 -15.86
CA LEU A 116 -13.12 -6.93 -15.23
C LEU A 116 -12.25 -5.93 -14.45
N PRO A 117 -12.70 -4.68 -14.25
CA PRO A 117 -11.95 -3.64 -13.56
C PRO A 117 -11.25 -4.07 -12.26
N ILE A 118 -11.87 -4.92 -11.41
CA ILE A 118 -11.25 -5.40 -10.17
C ILE A 118 -9.94 -6.20 -10.34
N ARG A 119 -9.70 -6.79 -11.53
CA ARG A 119 -8.56 -7.63 -11.96
C ARG A 119 -8.24 -8.87 -11.12
N VAL A 120 -8.01 -8.71 -9.83
CA VAL A 120 -7.64 -9.80 -8.93
C VAL A 120 -8.41 -9.68 -7.62
N CYS A 121 -9.22 -10.70 -7.32
CA CYS A 121 -9.83 -10.88 -6.01
C CYS A 121 -8.98 -11.87 -5.20
N VAL A 122 -8.54 -11.50 -4.00
CA VAL A 122 -7.69 -12.34 -3.13
C VAL A 122 -8.44 -12.73 -1.87
N TYR A 123 -8.52 -14.04 -1.62
CA TYR A 123 -9.19 -14.61 -0.47
C TYR A 123 -8.18 -14.85 0.66
N PRO A 124 -8.51 -14.54 1.92
CA PRO A 124 -7.60 -14.76 3.04
C PRO A 124 -7.20 -16.24 3.15
N SER A 125 -5.92 -16.46 3.41
CA SER A 125 -5.40 -17.78 3.82
C SER A 125 -5.65 -18.06 5.30
N ASP A 126 -5.84 -17.00 6.10
CA ASP A 126 -5.98 -17.04 7.56
C ASP A 126 -7.46 -17.19 7.94
N GLY A 127 -7.99 -18.40 7.78
CA GLY A 127 -9.39 -18.71 8.14
C GLY A 127 -9.65 -20.13 8.62
N ARG A 128 -8.66 -21.03 8.52
CA ARG A 128 -8.81 -22.50 8.68
C ARG A 128 -9.39 -23.01 10.02
N SER A 129 -9.59 -22.15 11.02
CA SER A 129 -9.83 -22.57 12.41
C SER A 129 -11.10 -21.99 13.06
N VAL A 130 -11.99 -21.30 12.33
CA VAL A 130 -13.26 -20.80 12.88
C VAL A 130 -14.43 -21.43 12.12
N PRO A 131 -15.51 -21.91 12.77
CA PRO A 131 -16.73 -22.33 12.07
C PRO A 131 -17.25 -21.18 11.18
N GLN A 132 -17.10 -21.34 9.87
CA GLN A 132 -17.00 -20.24 8.90
C GLN A 132 -18.32 -19.67 8.39
N GLU A 133 -19.45 -20.36 8.62
CA GLU A 133 -20.69 -20.07 7.88
C GLU A 133 -21.34 -18.72 8.22
N LYS A 134 -20.98 -18.09 9.36
CA LYS A 134 -21.60 -16.82 9.81
C LYS A 134 -20.63 -15.78 10.40
N ALA A 135 -19.33 -16.05 10.35
CA ALA A 135 -18.36 -15.09 10.86
C ALA A 135 -18.07 -14.01 9.80
N PRO A 136 -18.01 -12.72 10.18
CA PRO A 136 -17.56 -11.68 9.27
C PRO A 136 -16.21 -12.00 8.65
N GLY A 137 -16.05 -11.62 7.39
CA GLY A 137 -14.84 -11.90 6.61
C GLY A 137 -14.37 -10.67 5.86
N VAL A 138 -13.06 -10.49 5.74
CA VAL A 138 -12.47 -9.47 4.86
C VAL A 138 -11.83 -10.17 3.68
N LEU A 139 -12.11 -9.76 2.45
CA LEU A 139 -11.32 -10.15 1.28
C LEU A 139 -10.71 -8.91 0.61
N ILE A 140 -9.69 -9.12 -0.22
CA ILE A 140 -9.21 -8.06 -1.12
C ILE A 140 -10.00 -8.18 -2.40
N ALA A 141 -11.02 -7.35 -2.56
CA ALA A 141 -11.96 -7.38 -3.69
C ALA A 141 -11.28 -7.00 -5.00
N SER A 142 -10.29 -6.11 -4.92
CA SER A 142 -9.43 -5.74 -6.04
C SER A 142 -7.99 -5.58 -5.59
N TYR A 143 -7.07 -6.19 -6.35
CA TYR A 143 -5.65 -5.96 -6.25
C TYR A 143 -5.07 -5.70 -7.65
N THR A 144 -4.72 -4.45 -7.91
CA THR A 144 -4.33 -3.97 -9.24
C THR A 144 -2.92 -3.38 -9.26
N TRP A 145 -2.35 -3.29 -10.47
CA TRP A 145 -1.07 -2.65 -10.77
C TRP A 145 -1.21 -1.67 -11.94
N ALA A 146 -0.19 -0.84 -12.16
CA ALA A 146 -0.06 0.06 -13.30
C ALA A 146 -1.32 0.89 -13.56
N GLN A 147 -1.81 0.89 -14.80
CA GLN A 147 -2.93 1.72 -15.22
C GLN A 147 -4.23 1.39 -14.47
N ASP A 148 -4.48 0.12 -14.14
CA ASP A 148 -5.68 -0.29 -13.41
C ASP A 148 -5.65 0.24 -11.97
N ALA A 149 -4.48 0.22 -11.34
CA ALA A 149 -4.31 0.80 -10.01
C ALA A 149 -4.56 2.31 -9.99
N LEU A 150 -4.10 3.03 -11.02
CA LEU A 150 -4.32 4.48 -11.15
C LEU A 150 -5.80 4.82 -11.36
N ARG A 151 -6.55 4.01 -12.14
CA ARG A 151 -8.00 4.21 -12.34
C ARG A 151 -8.77 4.14 -11.02
N PHE A 152 -8.53 3.10 -10.21
CA PHE A 152 -9.14 3.01 -8.88
C PHE A 152 -8.65 4.08 -7.92
N GLY A 153 -7.35 4.43 -7.97
CA GLY A 153 -6.79 5.50 -7.15
C GLY A 153 -7.47 6.84 -7.41
N PHE A 154 -7.87 7.12 -8.65
CA PHE A 154 -8.64 8.31 -9.00
C PHE A 154 -10.11 8.22 -8.55
N ALA A 155 -10.79 7.12 -8.85
CA ALA A 155 -12.21 6.94 -8.51
C ALA A 155 -12.48 7.09 -7.00
N THR A 156 -11.62 6.50 -6.17
CA THR A 156 -11.75 6.50 -4.70
C THR A 156 -11.46 7.85 -4.02
N GLN A 157 -10.87 8.83 -4.72
CA GLN A 157 -10.61 10.17 -4.17
C GLN A 157 -11.81 11.10 -4.26
N SER A 158 -12.78 10.79 -5.13
CA SER A 158 -13.95 11.63 -5.30
C SER A 158 -14.91 11.45 -4.11
N GLN A 159 -15.08 12.49 -3.29
CA GLN A 159 -16.03 12.46 -2.16
C GLN A 159 -17.50 12.47 -2.60
N HIS A 160 -17.74 12.67 -3.89
CA HIS A 160 -19.07 12.84 -4.47
C HIS A 160 -19.59 11.62 -5.20
N ASP A 161 -18.75 10.62 -5.46
CA ASP A 161 -19.13 9.46 -6.27
C ASP A 161 -18.85 8.15 -5.53
N SER A 162 -19.90 7.53 -5.00
CA SER A 162 -19.85 6.21 -4.38
C SER A 162 -20.12 5.07 -5.37
N THR A 163 -20.33 5.36 -6.66
CA THR A 163 -20.66 4.34 -7.67
C THR A 163 -19.55 3.30 -7.82
N TRP A 164 -18.29 3.70 -7.63
CA TRP A 164 -17.14 2.79 -7.71
C TRP A 164 -17.26 1.59 -6.75
N LEU A 165 -17.88 1.78 -5.58
CA LEU A 165 -18.07 0.68 -4.62
C LEU A 165 -19.08 -0.33 -5.15
N GLU A 166 -20.17 0.15 -5.74
CA GLU A 166 -21.17 -0.70 -6.38
C GLU A 166 -20.59 -1.41 -7.60
N ASP A 167 -19.75 -0.75 -8.40
CA ASP A 167 -19.03 -1.40 -9.52
C ASP A 167 -18.12 -2.54 -9.02
N VAL A 168 -17.35 -2.31 -7.95
CA VAL A 168 -16.51 -3.34 -7.34
C VAL A 168 -17.36 -4.52 -6.83
N LEU A 169 -18.50 -4.24 -6.19
CA LEU A 169 -19.39 -5.29 -5.70
C LEU A 169 -20.05 -6.07 -6.83
N ASN A 170 -20.42 -5.41 -7.92
CA ASN A 170 -20.95 -6.03 -9.14
C ASN A 170 -19.91 -6.95 -9.78
N ASP A 171 -18.66 -6.49 -9.91
CA ASP A 171 -17.57 -7.30 -10.44
C ASP A 171 -17.29 -8.52 -9.54
N VAL A 172 -17.25 -8.32 -8.21
CA VAL A 172 -17.08 -9.41 -7.25
C VAL A 172 -18.22 -10.42 -7.39
N ALA A 173 -19.46 -9.98 -7.49
CA ALA A 173 -20.59 -10.90 -7.71
C ALA A 173 -20.42 -11.66 -9.03
N THR A 174 -20.10 -10.95 -10.12
CA THR A 174 -19.96 -11.49 -11.47
C THR A 174 -18.91 -12.60 -11.55
N ILE A 175 -17.71 -12.40 -11.00
CA ILE A 175 -16.66 -13.43 -11.05
C ILE A 175 -16.99 -14.69 -10.24
N HIS A 176 -18.00 -14.62 -9.36
CA HIS A 176 -18.46 -15.74 -8.54
C HIS A 176 -19.78 -16.35 -9.05
N GLY A 177 -20.29 -15.90 -10.21
CA GLY A 177 -21.57 -16.35 -10.75
C GLY A 177 -22.77 -15.91 -9.90
N LEU A 178 -22.63 -14.76 -9.21
CA LEU A 178 -23.65 -14.15 -8.36
C LEU A 178 -24.15 -12.85 -8.98
N THR A 179 -25.31 -12.42 -8.50
CA THR A 179 -25.80 -11.05 -8.64
C THR A 179 -25.48 -10.25 -7.38
N ARG A 180 -25.49 -8.92 -7.52
CA ARG A 180 -25.17 -7.98 -6.43
C ARG A 180 -26.00 -8.21 -5.16
N ASP A 181 -27.28 -8.54 -5.31
CA ASP A 181 -28.22 -8.74 -4.20
C ASP A 181 -27.97 -10.06 -3.45
N GLN A 182 -27.23 -10.99 -4.04
CA GLN A 182 -26.85 -12.25 -3.40
C GLN A 182 -25.59 -12.12 -2.53
N LEU A 183 -24.84 -11.02 -2.66
CA LEU A 183 -23.74 -10.74 -1.76
C LEU A 183 -24.27 -10.32 -0.38
N PRO A 184 -23.68 -10.81 0.72
CA PRO A 184 -24.01 -10.33 2.06
C PRO A 184 -23.76 -8.82 2.20
N PRO A 185 -24.38 -8.17 3.20
CA PRO A 185 -24.03 -6.79 3.53
C PRO A 185 -22.56 -6.68 3.97
N LEU A 186 -21.98 -5.49 3.77
CA LEU A 186 -20.64 -5.13 4.21
C LEU A 186 -20.50 -5.04 5.75
#